data_AF-A0AA41XAG7-F1
#
_entry.id   AF-A0AA41XAG7-F1
#
_cell.length_a   1.000
_cell.length_b   1.000
_cell.length_c   1.000
_cell.angle_alpha   90.00
_cell.angle_beta   90.00
_cell.angle_gamma   90.00
#
_symmetry.space_group_name_H-M   'P 1'
#
loop_
_entity.id
_entity.type
_entity.pdbx_description
1 polymer ?
#
loop_
_entity_poly.entity_id
_entity_poly.type
_entity_poly.pdbx_seq_one_letter_code
_entity_poly.pdbx_strand_id
1 'polypeptide(L)'
;MAQLSMGTKFMIGSNSVAELTNIGGLELSADTKDVTTLDSGGWKQFIQGVKDAGEVSLSGFFNAGDTNGQTALYNAFTAGSILAYTILFPFGASWTFNAIVTKIGTGADLEDTVSFDATLKVTGQPSLGLTSSAGLSALSLSGTGGSLTPAFANGTSLYSYSGVTGTSVTVTATGANQTIALYVDGVFNQNLTSGTASSAITLSGIGVRKLTIVAAEAAKAPRVYEINVAKTA
;
A
#
# COMPACT_ATOMS: atom_id res chain seq x y z
N MET A 1 8.79 24.16 -3.73
CA MET A 1 8.27 24.55 -2.39
C MET A 1 8.46 23.38 -1.45
N ALA A 2 8.96 23.61 -0.24
CA ALA A 2 9.04 22.54 0.77
C ALA A 2 7.64 22.25 1.31
N GLN A 3 7.22 20.99 1.30
CA GLN A 3 5.94 20.54 1.86
C GLN A 3 6.19 19.62 3.04
N LEU A 4 5.32 19.71 4.05
CA LEU A 4 5.44 18.90 5.28
C LEU A 4 5.26 17.42 4.96
N SER A 5 6.15 16.57 5.48
CA SER A 5 6.09 15.11 5.33
C SER A 5 4.98 14.45 6.17
N MET A 6 4.35 15.21 7.08
CA MET A 6 3.24 14.75 7.91
C MET A 6 2.07 14.28 7.05
N GLY A 7 1.65 13.03 7.24
CA GLY A 7 0.60 12.38 6.45
C GLY A 7 1.11 11.44 5.36
N THR A 8 2.43 11.27 5.21
CA THR A 8 3.00 10.23 4.35
C THR A 8 2.59 8.85 4.88
N LYS A 9 2.01 8.02 4.01
CA LYS A 9 1.58 6.67 4.36
C LYS A 9 2.45 5.66 3.64
N PHE A 10 3.00 4.71 4.39
CA PHE A 10 3.62 3.52 3.82
C PHE A 10 2.59 2.41 3.74
N MET A 11 2.31 1.92 2.54
CA MET A 11 1.34 0.87 2.30
C MET A 11 1.99 -0.42 1.81
N ILE A 12 1.54 -1.53 2.37
CA ILE A 12 1.86 -2.89 1.93
C ILE A 12 0.63 -3.43 1.23
N GLY A 13 0.62 -3.44 -0.10
CA GLY A 13 -0.60 -3.56 -0.88
C GLY A 13 -1.58 -2.42 -0.56
N SER A 14 -2.49 -2.65 0.39
CA SER A 14 -3.50 -1.69 0.83
C SER A 14 -3.47 -1.35 2.33
N ASN A 15 -2.63 -2.00 3.12
CA ASN A 15 -2.53 -1.72 4.55
C ASN A 15 -1.53 -0.62 4.79
N SER A 16 -1.96 0.48 5.40
CA SER A 16 -1.02 1.42 5.99
C SER A 16 -0.35 0.76 7.18
N VAL A 17 0.98 0.79 7.22
CA VAL A 17 1.72 0.45 8.43
C VAL A 17 1.46 1.57 9.45
N ALA A 18 0.94 1.19 10.61
CA ALA A 18 0.58 2.14 11.65
C ALA A 18 1.83 2.65 12.40
N GLU A 19 1.71 3.84 12.96
CA GLU A 19 2.68 4.45 13.89
C GLU A 19 4.12 4.56 13.37
N LEU A 20 4.28 4.79 12.07
CA LEU A 20 5.57 5.16 11.49
C LEU A 20 5.89 6.62 11.76
N THR A 21 7.07 6.87 12.32
CA THR A 21 7.62 8.20 12.55
C THR A 21 8.52 8.64 11.39
N ASN A 22 9.13 7.69 10.68
CA ASN A 22 9.98 7.96 9.53
C ASN A 22 9.87 6.88 8.45
N ILE A 23 9.78 7.34 7.20
CA ILE A 23 9.72 6.51 5.99
C ILE A 23 10.87 6.97 5.08
N GLY A 24 11.85 6.10 4.91
CA GLY A 24 12.97 6.29 4.00
C GLY A 24 12.50 6.43 2.55
N GLY A 25 13.12 7.34 1.81
CA GLY A 25 12.92 7.46 0.37
C GLY A 25 13.56 6.30 -0.40
N LEU A 26 13.26 6.23 -1.70
CA LEU A 26 13.97 5.33 -2.63
C LEU A 26 15.31 5.94 -3.02
N GLU A 27 16.39 5.20 -2.80
CA GLU A 27 17.74 5.56 -3.22
C GLU A 27 18.11 4.83 -4.51
N LEU A 28 17.70 5.41 -5.64
CA LEU A 28 18.03 4.90 -6.97
C LEU A 28 19.52 5.09 -7.27
N SER A 29 20.24 3.99 -7.42
CA SER A 29 21.63 3.96 -7.85
C SER A 29 21.79 3.11 -9.11
N ALA A 30 22.87 3.33 -9.84
CA ALA A 30 23.19 2.52 -11.01
C ALA A 30 24.69 2.31 -11.07
N ASP A 31 25.09 1.09 -11.43
CA ASP A 31 26.50 0.81 -11.68
C ASP A 31 27.00 1.65 -12.86
N THR A 32 28.26 2.04 -12.83
CA THR A 32 28.89 2.73 -13.95
C THR A 32 30.00 1.84 -14.51
N LYS A 33 29.95 1.60 -15.83
CA LYS A 33 31.02 0.92 -16.55
C LYS A 33 31.91 1.95 -17.18
N ASP A 34 33.18 1.94 -16.80
CA ASP A 34 34.21 2.77 -17.43
C ASP A 34 34.45 2.27 -18.87
N VAL A 35 34.34 3.18 -19.84
CA VAL A 35 34.59 2.94 -21.27
C VAL A 35 35.58 3.94 -21.83
N THR A 36 36.44 4.50 -20.98
CA THR A 36 37.46 5.48 -21.35
C THR A 36 38.33 4.92 -22.48
N THR A 37 38.34 5.60 -23.62
CA THR A 37 39.16 5.26 -24.78
C THR A 37 40.44 6.10 -24.78
N LEU A 38 41.46 5.69 -25.55
CA LEU A 38 42.68 6.48 -25.71
C LEU A 38 42.45 7.87 -26.35
N ASP A 39 41.29 8.06 -26.98
CA ASP A 39 40.89 9.30 -27.64
C ASP A 39 40.02 10.20 -26.75
N SER A 40 39.79 9.82 -25.48
CA SER A 40 38.90 10.53 -24.56
C SER A 40 39.46 11.85 -24.02
N GLY A 41 40.61 12.31 -24.53
CA GLY A 41 41.25 13.56 -24.11
C GLY A 41 41.65 13.59 -22.63
N GLY A 42 41.83 12.42 -22.00
CA GLY A 42 42.19 12.29 -20.58
C GLY A 42 41.01 12.35 -19.61
N TRP A 43 39.77 12.43 -20.10
CA TRP A 43 38.57 12.39 -19.25
C TRP A 43 37.97 10.99 -19.21
N LYS A 44 37.50 10.59 -18.03
CA LYS A 44 36.82 9.30 -17.88
C LYS A 44 35.44 9.35 -18.53
N GLN A 45 35.10 8.30 -19.29
CA GLN A 45 33.79 8.12 -19.90
C GLN A 45 33.10 6.91 -19.28
N PHE A 46 31.82 7.05 -18.93
CA PHE A 46 31.06 5.99 -18.26
C PHE A 46 29.75 5.68 -19.01
N ILE A 47 29.39 4.40 -19.08
CA ILE A 47 28.06 3.93 -19.50
C ILE A 47 27.29 3.44 -18.27
N GLN A 48 25.99 3.75 -18.21
CA GLN A 48 25.12 3.28 -17.13
C GLN A 48 24.87 1.76 -17.25
N GLY A 49 25.18 1.04 -16.19
CA GLY A 49 24.99 -0.41 -16.04
C GLY A 49 23.64 -0.77 -15.42
N VAL A 50 23.63 -1.83 -14.61
CA VAL A 50 22.43 -2.32 -13.93
C VAL A 50 21.99 -1.29 -12.88
N LYS A 51 20.67 -1.10 -12.75
CA LYS A 51 20.06 -0.16 -11.80
C LYS A 51 19.64 -0.91 -10.55
N ASP A 52 20.04 -0.40 -9.39
CA ASP A 52 19.56 -0.85 -8.08
C ASP A 52 18.67 0.26 -7.51
N ALA A 53 17.43 -0.09 -7.19
CA ALA A 53 16.47 0.84 -6.62
C ALA A 53 16.70 1.10 -5.12
N GLY A 54 17.74 0.49 -4.55
CA GLY A 54 18.18 0.72 -3.18
C GLY A 54 17.35 -0.04 -2.17
N GLU A 55 17.32 0.52 -0.96
CA GLU A 55 16.54 0.00 0.17
C GLU A 55 15.65 1.10 0.73
N VAL A 56 14.50 0.69 1.27
CA VAL A 56 13.59 1.57 1.99
C VAL A 56 13.62 1.20 3.46
N SER A 57 14.01 2.14 4.31
CA SER A 57 14.00 2.00 5.76
C SER A 57 12.71 2.56 6.36
N LEU A 58 12.13 1.88 7.33
CA LEU A 58 10.96 2.30 8.09
C LEU A 58 11.32 2.31 9.56
N SER A 59 10.87 3.34 10.27
CA SER A 59 11.05 3.46 11.72
C SER A 59 9.80 4.06 12.35
N GLY A 60 9.44 3.60 13.55
CA GLY A 60 8.19 3.94 14.20
C GLY A 60 8.06 3.33 15.59
N PHE A 61 6.82 3.28 16.08
CA PHE A 61 6.47 2.63 17.34
C PHE A 61 5.80 1.29 17.06
N PHE A 62 6.11 0.29 17.89
CA PHE A 62 5.54 -1.04 17.74
C PHE A 62 4.08 -1.06 18.21
N ASN A 63 3.20 -1.53 17.34
CA ASN A 63 1.79 -1.67 17.64
C ASN A 63 1.34 -3.12 17.44
N ALA A 64 1.16 -3.84 18.55
CA ALA A 64 0.72 -5.24 18.54
C ALA A 64 -0.69 -5.44 17.97
N GLY A 65 -1.51 -4.38 17.90
CA GLY A 65 -2.82 -4.39 17.27
C GLY A 65 -2.78 -4.23 15.75
N ASP A 66 -1.64 -3.85 15.17
CA ASP A 66 -1.47 -3.72 13.72
C ASP A 66 -1.11 -5.07 13.08
N THR A 67 -2.11 -5.95 13.03
CA THR A 67 -2.00 -7.28 12.40
C THR A 67 -1.76 -7.20 10.89
N ASN A 68 -2.02 -6.04 10.27
CA ASN A 68 -2.11 -5.90 8.82
C ASN A 68 -0.98 -5.04 8.23
N GLY A 69 -0.30 -4.25 9.05
CA GLY A 69 0.92 -3.51 8.69
C GLY A 69 2.16 -4.19 9.27
N GLN A 70 2.47 -3.97 10.55
CA GLN A 70 3.69 -4.47 11.19
C GLN A 70 3.78 -6.00 11.22
N THR A 71 2.69 -6.70 11.55
CA THR A 71 2.67 -8.17 11.50
C THR A 71 2.76 -8.70 10.07
N ALA A 72 2.21 -7.97 9.09
CA ALA A 72 2.35 -8.33 7.68
C ALA A 72 3.80 -8.19 7.19
N LEU A 73 4.55 -7.19 7.66
CA LEU A 73 6.00 -7.10 7.41
C LEU A 73 6.73 -8.31 7.96
N TYR A 74 6.40 -8.72 9.19
CA TYR A 74 7.00 -9.90 9.82
C TYR A 74 6.72 -11.20 9.06
N ASN A 75 5.48 -11.38 8.60
CA ASN A 75 5.12 -12.52 7.77
C ASN A 75 5.83 -12.48 6.41
N ALA A 76 5.94 -11.31 5.78
CA ALA A 76 6.65 -11.13 4.52
C ALA A 76 8.15 -11.44 4.65
N PHE A 77 8.76 -11.02 5.77
CA PHE A 77 10.14 -11.36 6.12
C PHE A 77 10.33 -12.88 6.27
N THR A 78 9.46 -13.53 7.04
CA THR A 78 9.54 -14.99 7.28
C THR A 78 9.29 -15.80 6.01
N ALA A 79 8.39 -15.35 5.15
CA ALA A 79 8.07 -16.00 3.88
C ALA A 79 9.04 -15.65 2.74
N GLY A 80 9.88 -14.62 2.89
CA GLY A 80 10.74 -14.10 1.81
C GLY A 80 9.98 -13.66 0.56
N SER A 81 8.70 -13.30 0.71
CA SER A 81 7.83 -13.02 -0.44
C SER A 81 8.07 -11.62 -0.99
N ILE A 82 8.12 -11.51 -2.31
CA ILE A 82 8.15 -10.23 -3.01
C ILE A 82 6.74 -9.64 -2.97
N LEU A 83 6.57 -8.53 -2.27
CA LEU A 83 5.29 -7.81 -2.17
C LEU A 83 5.39 -6.45 -2.82
N ALA A 84 4.24 -5.93 -3.25
CA ALA A 84 4.10 -4.57 -3.76
C ALA A 84 3.91 -3.58 -2.60
N TYR A 85 4.76 -2.57 -2.55
CA TYR A 85 4.76 -1.49 -1.58
C TYR A 85 4.46 -0.16 -2.26
N THR A 86 3.80 0.73 -1.53
CA THR A 86 3.48 2.07 -1.99
C THR A 86 3.79 3.09 -0.92
N ILE A 87 4.65 4.07 -1.21
CA ILE A 87 4.80 5.28 -0.39
C ILE A 87 3.86 6.32 -0.98
N LEU A 88 2.83 6.71 -0.23
CA LEU A 88 1.90 7.76 -0.61
C LEU A 88 2.26 9.04 0.12
N PHE A 89 2.66 10.07 -0.61
CA PHE A 89 2.94 11.38 -0.04
C PHE A 89 1.68 12.25 0.05
N PRO A 90 1.59 13.16 1.04
CA PRO A 90 0.41 14.02 1.23
C PRO A 90 0.20 15.03 0.10
N PHE A 91 1.20 15.24 -0.76
CA PHE A 91 1.13 16.16 -1.91
C PHE A 91 0.68 15.49 -3.22
N GLY A 92 0.23 14.22 -3.17
CA GLY A 92 -0.33 13.51 -4.33
C GLY A 92 0.69 12.78 -5.21
N ALA A 93 1.97 12.81 -4.84
CA ALA A 93 2.95 11.90 -5.43
C ALA A 93 2.97 10.56 -4.69
N SER A 94 3.38 9.51 -5.39
CA SER A 94 3.61 8.22 -4.78
C SER A 94 4.75 7.47 -5.44
N TRP A 95 5.46 6.68 -4.64
CA TRP A 95 6.33 5.64 -5.17
C TRP A 95 5.65 4.29 -5.06
N THR A 96 5.55 3.57 -6.16
CA THR A 96 5.11 2.17 -6.18
C THR A 96 6.28 1.28 -6.58
N PHE A 97 6.55 0.24 -5.80
CA PHE A 97 7.70 -0.63 -6.04
C PHE A 97 7.47 -2.01 -5.42
N ASN A 98 8.15 -3.03 -5.93
CA ASN A 98 8.17 -4.33 -5.28
C ASN A 98 9.42 -4.42 -4.40
N ALA A 99 9.30 -5.05 -3.24
CA ALA A 99 10.45 -5.24 -2.35
C ALA A 99 10.34 -6.56 -1.59
N ILE A 100 11.46 -6.94 -0.98
CA ILE A 100 11.51 -8.00 0.04
C ILE A 100 11.91 -7.36 1.36
N VAL A 101 11.30 -7.80 2.46
CA VAL A 101 11.72 -7.36 3.79
C VAL A 101 13.01 -8.11 4.15
N THR A 102 14.09 -7.38 4.45
CA THR A 102 15.41 -7.94 4.76
C THR A 102 15.76 -7.84 6.24
N LYS A 103 15.13 -6.92 6.96
CA LYS A 103 15.36 -6.71 8.39
C LYS A 103 14.08 -6.23 9.06
N ILE A 104 13.80 -6.77 10.24
CA ILE A 104 12.83 -6.23 11.19
C ILE A 104 13.50 -6.22 12.56
N GLY A 105 13.36 -5.12 13.28
CA GLY A 105 13.85 -4.95 14.65
C GLY A 105 12.77 -4.35 15.54
N THR A 106 12.80 -4.73 16.81
CA THR A 106 11.99 -4.13 17.87
C THR A 106 12.90 -3.83 19.06
N GLY A 107 12.86 -2.60 19.59
CA GLY A 107 13.61 -2.20 20.77
C GLY A 107 12.65 -1.84 21.91
N ALA A 108 12.99 -2.17 23.15
CA ALA A 108 12.23 -1.77 24.33
C ALA A 108 13.21 -1.37 25.44
N ASP A 109 13.19 -0.10 25.83
CA ASP A 109 13.98 0.45 26.95
C ASP A 109 13.06 0.69 28.16
N LEU A 110 13.65 0.71 29.37
CA LEU A 110 12.93 0.60 30.65
C LEU A 110 11.89 1.72 30.90
N GLU A 111 11.95 2.83 30.16
CA GLU A 111 11.01 3.96 30.26
C GLU A 111 10.53 4.52 28.90
N ASP A 112 10.81 3.82 27.79
CA ASP A 112 10.47 4.29 26.43
C ASP A 112 9.41 3.39 25.75
N THR A 113 8.71 3.97 24.77
CA THR A 113 7.79 3.24 23.91
C THR A 113 8.54 2.25 23.04
N VAL A 114 8.00 1.03 22.85
CA VAL A 114 8.64 0.00 22.01
C VAL A 114 8.85 0.54 20.58
N SER A 115 10.09 0.56 20.10
CA SER A 115 10.42 0.98 18.74
C SER A 115 10.21 -0.16 17.74
N PHE A 116 9.87 0.21 16.51
CA PHE A 116 9.77 -0.70 15.37
C PHE A 116 10.63 -0.20 14.21
N ASP A 117 11.49 -1.05 13.70
CA ASP A 117 12.37 -0.76 12.56
C ASP A 117 12.21 -1.85 11.49
N ALA A 118 12.10 -1.47 10.23
CA ALA A 118 12.10 -2.42 9.12
C ALA A 118 12.94 -1.92 7.95
N THR A 119 13.58 -2.84 7.22
CA THR A 119 14.34 -2.54 6.00
C THR A 119 13.81 -3.40 4.87
N LEU A 120 13.54 -2.77 3.73
CA LEU A 120 13.00 -3.41 2.54
C LEU A 120 13.98 -3.23 1.37
N LYS A 121 14.46 -4.33 0.80
CA LYS A 121 15.28 -4.31 -0.42
C LYS A 121 14.39 -4.29 -1.64
N VAL A 122 14.51 -3.23 -2.43
CA VAL A 122 13.65 -3.00 -3.59
C VAL A 122 14.09 -3.91 -4.74
N THR A 123 13.13 -4.52 -5.43
CA THR A 123 13.35 -5.40 -6.57
C THR A 123 12.53 -4.94 -7.77
N GLY A 124 13.17 -4.95 -8.94
CA GLY A 124 12.59 -4.45 -10.18
C GLY A 124 12.55 -2.93 -10.26
N GLN A 125 11.80 -2.43 -11.24
CA GLN A 125 11.71 -1.00 -11.53
C GLN A 125 10.66 -0.33 -10.63
N PRO A 126 11.03 0.64 -9.77
CA PRO A 126 10.06 1.47 -9.06
C PRO A 126 9.40 2.46 -10.04
N SER A 127 8.14 2.78 -9.78
CA SER A 127 7.34 3.71 -10.56
C SER A 127 6.98 4.93 -9.72
N LEU A 128 7.25 6.11 -10.27
CA LEU A 128 6.87 7.39 -9.67
C LEU A 128 5.55 7.87 -10.27
N GLY A 129 4.53 7.99 -9.43
CA GLY A 129 3.29 8.69 -9.75
C GLY A 129 3.37 10.14 -9.31
N LEU A 130 3.16 11.08 -10.23
CA LEU A 130 3.16 12.52 -9.94
C LEU A 130 1.76 13.15 -9.94
N THR A 131 0.74 12.36 -10.31
CA THR A 131 -0.66 12.78 -10.34
C THR A 131 -1.52 11.72 -9.67
N SER A 132 -2.59 12.12 -8.98
CA SER A 132 -3.51 11.16 -8.36
C SER A 132 -4.31 10.41 -9.42
N SER A 133 -4.56 9.13 -9.16
CA SER A 133 -5.49 8.32 -9.94
C SER A 133 -6.86 8.99 -9.96
N ALA A 134 -7.56 8.83 -11.09
CA ALA A 134 -8.95 9.28 -11.22
C ALA A 134 -9.88 8.57 -10.22
N GLY A 135 -9.46 7.45 -9.63
CA GLY A 135 -10.24 6.73 -8.63
C GLY A 135 -11.38 5.91 -9.21
N LEU A 136 -12.32 5.54 -8.35
CA LEU A 136 -13.53 4.83 -8.74
C LEU A 136 -14.60 5.81 -9.27
N SER A 137 -15.41 5.35 -10.22
CA SER A 137 -16.62 6.03 -10.68
C SER A 137 -17.88 5.51 -9.99
N ALA A 138 -17.84 4.31 -9.42
CA ALA A 138 -18.88 3.78 -8.55
C ALA A 138 -18.31 2.78 -7.54
N LEU A 139 -18.96 2.69 -6.38
CA LEU A 139 -18.72 1.68 -5.36
C LEU A 139 -20.06 1.30 -4.74
N SER A 140 -20.37 0.01 -4.72
CA SER A 140 -21.52 -0.53 -4.01
C SER A 140 -21.17 -1.85 -3.34
N LEU A 141 -21.86 -2.15 -2.24
CA LEU A 141 -21.81 -3.43 -1.57
C LEU A 141 -23.21 -4.06 -1.60
N SER A 142 -23.24 -5.37 -1.73
CA SER A 142 -24.47 -6.17 -1.74
C SER A 142 -24.39 -7.26 -0.67
N GLY A 143 -25.48 -7.46 0.03
CA GLY A 143 -25.65 -8.47 1.06
C GLY A 143 -27.10 -8.51 1.53
N THR A 144 -27.42 -9.45 2.42
CA THR A 144 -28.72 -9.41 3.11
C THR A 144 -28.66 -8.29 4.16
N GLY A 145 -29.46 -7.24 3.95
CA GLY A 145 -29.36 -5.99 4.72
C GLY A 145 -28.15 -5.14 4.29
N GLY A 146 -27.85 -4.11 5.07
CA GLY A 146 -26.69 -3.24 4.83
C GLY A 146 -26.99 -2.01 3.97
N SER A 147 -26.43 -0.86 4.37
CA SER A 147 -26.39 0.35 3.54
C SER A 147 -25.02 1.01 3.60
N LEU A 148 -24.53 1.49 2.46
CA LEU A 148 -23.24 2.18 2.36
C LEU A 148 -23.42 3.65 2.77
N THR A 149 -22.67 4.07 3.79
CA THR A 149 -22.70 5.42 4.33
C THR A 149 -21.29 5.96 4.52
N PRO A 150 -20.98 7.18 4.05
CA PRO A 150 -21.83 8.02 3.20
C PRO A 150 -22.08 7.39 1.82
N ALA A 151 -23.02 7.95 1.06
CA ALA A 151 -23.19 7.57 -0.35
C ALA A 151 -21.86 7.73 -1.10
N PHE A 152 -21.63 6.90 -2.11
CA PHE A 152 -20.36 6.92 -2.83
C PHE A 152 -20.08 8.30 -3.41
N ALA A 153 -18.91 8.82 -3.08
CA ALA A 153 -18.31 10.00 -3.68
C ALA A 153 -16.82 9.73 -3.82
N ASN A 154 -16.26 9.95 -5.00
CA ASN A 154 -14.87 9.62 -5.32
C ASN A 154 -13.86 10.25 -4.35
N GLY A 155 -14.16 11.44 -3.82
CA GLY A 155 -13.34 12.14 -2.82
C GLY A 155 -13.34 11.54 -1.41
N THR A 156 -14.23 10.60 -1.11
CA THR A 156 -14.36 10.02 0.22
C THR A 156 -13.53 8.74 0.32
N SER A 157 -12.62 8.67 1.28
CA SER A 157 -11.75 7.50 1.48
C SER A 157 -12.23 6.52 2.56
N LEU A 158 -13.25 6.88 3.35
CA LEU A 158 -13.77 6.04 4.42
C LEU A 158 -15.29 5.92 4.34
N TYR A 159 -15.77 4.68 4.38
CA TYR A 159 -17.18 4.33 4.39
C TYR A 159 -17.48 3.31 5.48
N SER A 160 -18.76 3.22 5.82
CA SER A 160 -19.33 2.18 6.67
C SER A 160 -20.46 1.50 5.90
N TYR A 161 -20.46 0.18 5.89
CA TYR A 161 -21.56 -0.62 5.37
C TYR A 161 -22.20 -1.36 6.55
N SER A 162 -23.24 -0.76 7.12
CA SER A 162 -23.81 -1.18 8.41
C SER A 162 -25.21 -1.77 8.26
N GLY A 163 -25.55 -2.71 9.14
CA GLY A 163 -26.87 -3.36 9.18
C GLY A 163 -26.94 -4.64 8.33
N VAL A 164 -25.80 -5.29 8.08
CA VAL A 164 -25.74 -6.55 7.36
C VAL A 164 -26.21 -7.67 8.28
N THR A 165 -27.18 -8.47 7.86
CA THR A 165 -27.66 -9.66 8.60
C THR A 165 -27.21 -10.96 7.93
N GLY A 166 -26.77 -10.88 6.66
CA GLY A 166 -26.27 -12.03 5.91
C GLY A 166 -24.96 -12.63 6.43
N THR A 167 -24.62 -13.82 5.94
CA THR A 167 -23.33 -14.49 6.23
C THR A 167 -22.20 -14.07 5.30
N SER A 168 -22.50 -13.30 4.26
CA SER A 168 -21.53 -12.78 3.31
C SER A 168 -22.00 -11.49 2.65
N VAL A 169 -21.04 -10.74 2.14
CA VAL A 169 -21.27 -9.59 1.24
C VAL A 169 -20.43 -9.74 -0.03
N THR A 170 -20.83 -9.06 -1.09
CA THR A 170 -19.99 -8.81 -2.26
C THR A 170 -19.78 -7.31 -2.43
N VAL A 171 -18.68 -6.94 -3.08
CA VAL A 171 -18.39 -5.55 -3.41
C VAL A 171 -18.24 -5.40 -4.91
N THR A 172 -18.83 -4.34 -5.46
CA THR A 172 -18.73 -3.97 -6.85
C THR A 172 -18.10 -2.59 -6.92
N ALA A 173 -16.92 -2.53 -7.53
CA ALA A 173 -16.19 -1.29 -7.77
C ALA A 173 -16.06 -1.06 -9.28
N THR A 174 -16.31 0.17 -9.72
CA THR A 174 -16.22 0.56 -11.13
C THR A 174 -15.13 1.59 -11.30
N GLY A 175 -14.23 1.33 -12.23
CA GLY A 175 -13.19 2.24 -12.71
C GLY A 175 -13.05 2.13 -14.23
N ALA A 176 -12.45 3.13 -14.87
CA ALA A 176 -12.24 3.12 -16.31
C ALA A 176 -10.90 2.47 -16.67
N ASN A 177 -9.81 2.98 -16.08
CA ASN A 177 -8.44 2.63 -16.43
C ASN A 177 -7.64 2.07 -15.25
N GLN A 178 -8.33 1.82 -14.13
CA GLN A 178 -7.70 1.42 -12.89
C GLN A 178 -7.62 -0.10 -12.80
N THR A 179 -6.47 -0.62 -12.37
CA THR A 179 -6.39 -1.94 -11.77
C THR A 179 -6.94 -1.82 -10.36
N ILE A 180 -8.02 -2.54 -10.07
CA ILE A 180 -8.72 -2.47 -8.79
C ILE A 180 -8.41 -3.72 -7.99
N ALA A 181 -7.72 -3.57 -6.86
CA ALA A 181 -7.41 -4.67 -5.95
C ALA A 181 -8.27 -4.57 -4.69
N LEU A 182 -8.89 -5.69 -4.30
CA LEU A 182 -9.66 -5.84 -3.07
C LEU A 182 -8.85 -6.60 -2.02
N TYR A 183 -8.85 -6.05 -0.82
CA TYR A 183 -8.28 -6.65 0.38
C TYR A 183 -9.36 -6.76 1.44
N VAL A 184 -9.35 -7.85 2.19
CA VAL A 184 -10.28 -8.11 3.30
C VAL A 184 -9.46 -8.34 4.55
N ASP A 185 -9.72 -7.53 5.58
CA ASP A 185 -8.90 -7.44 6.79
C ASP A 185 -7.42 -7.38 6.42
N GLY A 186 -7.09 -6.54 5.44
CA GLY A 186 -5.75 -6.30 4.96
C GLY A 186 -5.09 -7.40 4.15
N VAL A 187 -5.67 -8.59 4.07
CA VAL A 187 -5.13 -9.66 3.23
C VAL A 187 -5.64 -9.47 1.80
N PHE A 188 -4.75 -9.60 0.81
CA PHE A 188 -5.15 -9.57 -0.60
C PHE A 188 -6.19 -10.67 -0.84
N ASN A 189 -7.35 -10.27 -1.34
CA ASN A 189 -8.42 -11.21 -1.63
C ASN A 189 -8.47 -11.51 -3.14
N GLN A 190 -8.57 -10.47 -3.97
CA GLN A 190 -8.69 -10.61 -5.42
C GLN A 190 -8.50 -9.27 -6.15
N ASN A 191 -8.20 -9.34 -7.44
CA ASN A 191 -8.43 -8.21 -8.35
C ASN A 191 -9.91 -8.19 -8.74
N LEU A 192 -10.52 -7.00 -8.72
CA LEU A 192 -11.90 -6.79 -9.15
C LEU A 192 -11.92 -6.46 -10.65
N THR A 193 -12.86 -7.09 -11.36
CA THR A 193 -13.24 -6.66 -12.70
C THR A 193 -14.19 -5.47 -12.57
N SER A 194 -13.88 -4.37 -13.26
CA SER A 194 -14.68 -3.14 -13.18
C SER A 194 -16.17 -3.41 -13.43
N GLY A 195 -17.02 -2.89 -12.55
CA GLY A 195 -18.48 -3.03 -12.62
C GLY A 195 -19.01 -4.43 -12.32
N THR A 196 -18.15 -5.37 -11.94
CA THR A 196 -18.53 -6.74 -11.59
C THR A 196 -18.40 -6.97 -10.09
N ALA A 197 -19.30 -7.78 -9.52
CA ALA A 197 -19.23 -8.15 -8.12
C ALA A 197 -18.00 -9.03 -7.83
N SER A 198 -17.40 -8.83 -6.66
CA SER A 198 -16.36 -9.69 -6.10
C SER A 198 -16.85 -11.11 -5.85
N SER A 199 -15.93 -12.02 -5.50
CA SER A 199 -16.33 -13.26 -4.82
C SER A 199 -16.93 -12.93 -3.45
N ALA A 200 -17.71 -13.86 -2.92
CA ALA A 200 -18.37 -13.70 -1.62
C ALA A 200 -17.33 -13.53 -0.50
N ILE A 201 -17.49 -12.47 0.29
CA ILE A 201 -16.68 -12.16 1.45
C ILE A 201 -17.44 -12.64 2.69
N THR A 202 -16.93 -13.69 3.34
CA THR A 202 -17.57 -14.27 4.52
C THR A 202 -17.53 -13.32 5.72
N LEU A 203 -18.63 -13.26 6.48
CA LEU A 203 -18.77 -12.52 7.73
C LEU A 203 -18.94 -13.49 8.89
N SER A 204 -17.80 -13.85 9.50
CA SER A 204 -17.72 -14.78 10.64
C SER A 204 -18.25 -14.13 11.92
N GLY A 205 -19.54 -14.34 12.21
CA GLY A 205 -20.20 -13.79 13.41
C GLY A 205 -20.53 -12.30 13.34
N ILE A 206 -21.16 -11.79 14.41
CA ILE A 206 -21.44 -10.35 14.59
C ILE A 206 -20.11 -9.63 14.79
N GLY A 207 -19.91 -8.52 14.09
CA GLY A 207 -18.65 -7.78 14.16
C GLY A 207 -18.39 -6.91 12.93
N VAL A 208 -17.20 -6.31 12.89
CA VAL A 208 -16.76 -5.46 11.78
C VAL A 208 -15.65 -6.15 11.01
N ARG A 209 -15.75 -6.18 9.67
CA ARG A 209 -14.63 -6.50 8.77
C ARG A 209 -14.22 -5.27 7.99
N LYS A 210 -12.92 -5.08 7.78
CA LYS A 210 -12.38 -3.96 7.01
C LYS A 210 -12.12 -4.39 5.58
N LEU A 211 -12.76 -3.74 4.62
CA LEU A 211 -12.49 -3.93 3.20
C LEU A 211 -11.67 -2.74 2.73
N THR A 212 -10.56 -3.01 2.05
CA THR A 212 -9.74 -1.95 1.44
C THR A 212 -9.68 -2.17 -0.06
N ILE A 213 -10.06 -1.14 -0.81
CA ILE A 213 -10.01 -1.13 -2.27
C ILE A 213 -8.96 -0.14 -2.71
N VAL A 214 -8.00 -0.64 -3.50
CA VAL A 214 -6.94 0.18 -4.09
C VAL A 214 -7.21 0.29 -5.58
N ALA A 215 -7.54 1.50 -6.03
CA ALA A 215 -7.67 1.83 -7.44
C ALA A 215 -6.36 2.45 -7.93
N ALA A 216 -5.55 1.65 -8.62
CA ALA A 216 -4.25 2.06 -9.15
C ALA A 216 -4.31 2.29 -10.65
N GLU A 217 -3.69 3.36 -11.13
CA GLU A 217 -3.52 3.63 -12.56
C GLU A 217 -2.01 3.78 -12.82
N ALA A 218 -1.54 3.31 -13.97
CA ALA A 218 -0.11 3.36 -14.29
C ALA A 218 0.42 4.80 -14.21
N ALA A 219 1.58 4.98 -13.58
CA ALA A 219 2.23 6.28 -13.36
C ALA A 219 1.39 7.31 -12.58
N LYS A 220 0.39 6.87 -11.79
CA LYS A 220 -0.41 7.72 -10.91
C LYS A 220 -0.44 7.21 -9.47
N ALA A 221 -0.62 8.13 -8.53
CA ALA A 221 -0.80 7.78 -7.12
C ALA A 221 -2.15 7.09 -6.91
N PRO A 222 -2.19 5.89 -6.31
CA PRO A 222 -3.42 5.14 -6.18
C PRO A 222 -4.40 5.84 -5.25
N ARG A 223 -5.70 5.65 -5.50
CA ARG A 223 -6.75 6.01 -4.54
C ARG A 223 -7.13 4.82 -3.70
N VAL A 224 -7.24 5.06 -2.39
CA VAL A 224 -7.60 4.04 -1.40
C VAL A 224 -8.96 4.37 -0.82
N TYR A 225 -9.82 3.35 -0.81
CA TYR A 225 -11.16 3.41 -0.24
C TYR A 225 -11.25 2.32 0.83
N GLU A 226 -11.55 2.71 2.06
CA GLU A 226 -11.74 1.82 3.19
C GLU A 226 -13.24 1.72 3.51
N ILE A 227 -13.74 0.51 3.66
CA ILE A 227 -15.13 0.25 4.05
C ILE A 227 -15.14 -0.63 5.30
N ASN A 228 -15.74 -0.14 6.38
CA ASN A 228 -16.03 -0.93 7.56
C ASN A 228 -17.37 -1.63 7.37
N VAL A 229 -17.37 -2.94 7.13
CA VAL A 229 -18.58 -3.75 6.99
C VAL A 229 -18.99 -4.26 8.36
N ALA A 230 -20.11 -3.76 8.90
CA ALA A 230 -20.63 -4.16 10.20
C ALA A 230 -21.79 -5.14 10.05
N LYS A 231 -21.56 -6.38 10.48
CA LYS A 231 -22.59 -7.40 10.63
C LYS A 231 -23.32 -7.20 11.96
N THR A 232 -24.63 -7.11 11.87
CA THR A 232 -25.54 -7.05 13.01
C THR A 232 -26.29 -8.39 13.14
N ALA A 233 -26.92 -8.61 14.31
CA ALA A 233 -27.70 -9.81 14.59
C ALA A 233 -28.83 -10.04 13.57
#